data_AF-A0A7S1LSJ1-F1
#
_entry.id   AF-A0A7S1LSJ1-F1
#
_cell.length_a   1.000
_cell.length_b   1.000
_cell.length_c   1.000
_cell.angle_alpha   90.00
_cell.angle_beta   90.00
_cell.angle_gamma   90.00
#
_symmetry.space_group_name_H-M   'P 1'
#
loop_
_entity.id
_entity.type
_entity.pdbx_description
1 polymer ?
#
loop_
_entity_poly.entity_id
_entity_poly.type
_entity_poly.pdbx_seq_one_letter_code
_entity_poly.pdbx_strand_id
1 'polypeptide(L)'
;MGAQESRLCRHAVSCRFCFVVKENEIRTEDRLKSLPGLQCMLADEVPLILHFDVNKTVILSDSISMKGVEDSIREGISELYWGELRTADSKTTWEWVGTGPSIEPPALSGKSAAAGSKCCNYRQYVKTVIKDSADRKKLVRTWELLDNLPVQGEMGRLLEVAMERMELQPGLQDCKDAKAAGVAGRTYNMLPSFFHLVAALQLSGRSFAVLFRSFGADHEKVKNEWNAFCELRHPLFSRLIEEMGPWDGTDPAIPDRRIHSVHTLYRDHEGPMLILDCFTNGPKEASWDSWAKKKPAPEGPPQPQDDTRQGREYVKEVLKAKTVQGF
;
A
#
# COMPACT_ATOMS: atom_id res chain seq x y z
N MET A 1 -10.58 -54.87 23.28
CA MET A 1 -10.64 -54.32 21.91
C MET A 1 -10.85 -52.83 22.05
N GLY A 2 -9.75 -52.08 22.10
CA GLY A 2 -9.71 -50.65 22.42
C GLY A 2 -9.76 -49.80 21.15
N ALA A 3 -10.58 -48.74 21.20
CA ALA A 3 -10.67 -47.73 20.16
C ALA A 3 -9.47 -46.77 20.23
N GLN A 4 -8.75 -46.65 19.12
CA GLN A 4 -7.77 -45.59 18.87
C GLN A 4 -8.48 -44.43 18.18
N GLU A 5 -8.76 -43.35 18.92
CA GLU A 5 -9.04 -42.04 18.34
C GLU A 5 -7.72 -41.28 18.15
N SER A 6 -7.31 -41.12 16.89
CA SER A 6 -6.16 -40.32 16.50
C SER A 6 -6.50 -38.82 16.51
N ARG A 7 -5.83 -38.09 17.39
CA ARG A 7 -5.67 -36.63 17.31
C ARG A 7 -4.89 -36.29 16.03
N LEU A 8 -5.43 -35.39 15.21
CA LEU A 8 -4.66 -34.71 14.17
C LEU A 8 -4.94 -33.21 14.20
N CYS A 9 -3.84 -32.48 14.08
CA CYS A 9 -3.65 -31.09 14.45
C CYS A 9 -4.48 -30.10 13.63
N ARG A 10 -5.06 -29.12 14.32
CA ARG A 10 -5.40 -27.82 13.72
C ARG A 10 -4.13 -26.99 13.63
N HIS A 11 -3.53 -26.89 12.44
CA HIS A 11 -2.51 -25.88 12.14
C HIS A 11 -3.15 -24.72 11.40
N ALA A 12 -2.98 -23.53 11.96
CA ALA A 12 -3.29 -22.25 11.34
C ALA A 12 -2.44 -22.07 10.08
N VAL A 13 -3.08 -21.80 8.95
CA VAL A 13 -2.39 -21.37 7.73
C VAL A 13 -2.24 -19.85 7.81
N SER A 14 -1.03 -19.43 8.22
CA SER A 14 -0.55 -18.06 8.03
C SER A 14 -0.37 -17.83 6.54
N CYS A 15 -1.18 -16.95 5.96
CA CYS A 15 -1.10 -16.57 4.56
C CYS A 15 0.10 -15.62 4.35
N ARG A 16 1.27 -16.17 4.03
CA ARG A 16 2.43 -15.42 3.51
C ARG A 16 2.46 -15.55 1.99
N PHE A 17 1.92 -14.57 1.27
CA PHE A 17 2.19 -14.40 -0.16
C PHE A 17 3.41 -13.50 -0.33
N CYS A 18 4.58 -14.10 -0.55
CA CYS A 18 5.77 -13.43 -1.05
C CYS A 18 5.84 -13.68 -2.55
N PHE A 19 5.47 -12.69 -3.37
CA PHE A 19 5.82 -12.68 -4.79
C PHE A 19 7.21 -12.07 -4.94
N VAL A 20 8.23 -12.91 -5.14
CA VAL A 20 9.51 -12.47 -5.71
C VAL A 20 9.38 -12.59 -7.22
N VAL A 21 9.02 -11.50 -7.88
CA VAL A 21 9.08 -11.42 -9.35
C VAL A 21 10.55 -11.23 -9.72
N LYS A 22 11.21 -12.30 -10.18
CA LYS A 22 12.47 -12.17 -10.90
C LYS A 22 12.15 -11.55 -12.26
N GLU A 23 12.46 -10.28 -12.41
CA GLU A 23 12.61 -9.64 -13.72
C GLU A 23 13.82 -10.27 -14.41
N ASN A 24 13.57 -11.31 -15.20
CA ASN A 24 14.30 -11.60 -16.43
C ASN A 24 13.53 -12.74 -17.13
N GLU A 25 13.12 -12.47 -18.37
CA GLU A 25 12.35 -13.34 -19.28
C GLU A 25 10.88 -13.61 -18.92
N ILE A 26 10.04 -12.58 -19.10
CA ILE A 26 8.61 -12.77 -19.32
C ILE A 26 8.40 -13.20 -20.78
N ARG A 27 8.59 -14.51 -21.04
CA ARG A 27 7.90 -15.23 -22.12
C ARG A 27 6.73 -15.99 -21.48
N THR A 28 5.70 -15.28 -21.02
CA THR A 28 4.55 -15.89 -20.31
C THR A 28 3.27 -15.99 -21.14
N GLU A 29 3.24 -15.47 -22.37
CA GLU A 29 2.01 -15.53 -23.18
C GLU A 29 1.63 -16.96 -23.60
N ASP A 30 2.61 -17.84 -23.88
CA ASP A 30 2.32 -19.20 -24.36
C ASP A 30 2.11 -20.24 -23.24
N ARG A 31 2.58 -19.99 -22.01
CA ARG A 31 2.48 -20.98 -20.91
C ARG A 31 1.17 -20.90 -20.13
N LEU A 32 0.52 -19.74 -20.08
CA LEU A 32 -0.77 -19.59 -19.39
C LEU A 32 -1.94 -20.10 -20.24
N LYS A 33 -1.84 -20.01 -21.58
CA LYS A 33 -2.89 -20.48 -22.51
C LYS A 33 -2.89 -22.01 -22.73
N SER A 34 -1.87 -22.75 -22.27
CA SER A 34 -1.66 -24.17 -22.58
C SER A 34 -1.92 -25.16 -21.43
N LEU A 35 -2.54 -24.73 -20.33
CA LEU A 35 -2.94 -25.62 -19.22
C LEU A 35 -4.46 -25.85 -19.24
N PRO A 36 -4.97 -26.87 -19.97
CA PRO A 36 -6.40 -27.16 -20.12
C PRO A 36 -7.10 -27.68 -18.84
N GLY A 37 -6.55 -27.42 -17.65
CA GLY A 37 -7.11 -27.81 -16.35
C GLY A 37 -7.37 -26.67 -15.37
N LEU A 38 -6.82 -25.46 -15.57
CA LEU A 38 -6.99 -24.35 -14.61
C LEU A 38 -8.37 -23.68 -14.71
N GLN A 39 -8.94 -23.67 -15.91
CA GLN A 39 -10.14 -22.90 -16.23
C GLN A 39 -11.42 -23.48 -15.60
N CYS A 40 -11.41 -24.78 -15.27
CA CYS A 40 -12.54 -25.46 -14.61
C CYS A 40 -12.48 -25.37 -13.07
N MET A 41 -11.31 -25.10 -12.47
CA MET A 41 -11.18 -25.13 -11.01
C MET A 41 -11.47 -23.78 -10.32
N LEU A 42 -11.41 -22.66 -11.05
CA LEU A 42 -11.54 -21.31 -10.46
C LEU A 42 -12.96 -20.73 -10.50
N ALA A 43 -13.87 -21.33 -11.26
CA ALA A 43 -15.24 -20.83 -11.45
C ALA A 43 -16.17 -21.09 -10.24
N ASP A 44 -15.89 -22.16 -9.47
CA ASP A 44 -16.64 -22.52 -8.24
C ASP A 44 -16.01 -21.97 -6.94
N GLU A 45 -14.94 -21.18 -7.06
CA GLU A 45 -14.29 -20.63 -5.87
C GLU A 45 -15.03 -19.41 -5.32
N VAL A 46 -15.16 -19.35 -3.99
CA VAL A 46 -15.71 -18.20 -3.25
C VAL A 46 -15.18 -16.88 -3.82
N PRO A 47 -16.05 -15.90 -4.17
CA PRO A 47 -15.61 -14.62 -4.73
C PRO A 47 -14.55 -13.95 -3.85
N LEU A 48 -13.50 -13.42 -4.48
CA LEU A 48 -12.42 -12.75 -3.78
C LEU A 48 -12.75 -11.28 -3.55
N ILE A 49 -12.65 -10.79 -2.32
CA ILE A 49 -12.76 -9.36 -2.03
C ILE A 49 -11.38 -8.85 -1.60
N LEU A 50 -10.77 -8.02 -2.44
CA LEU A 50 -9.43 -7.47 -2.21
C LEU A 50 -9.53 -6.08 -1.58
N HIS A 51 -9.13 -5.97 -0.32
CA HIS A 51 -9.11 -4.70 0.42
C HIS A 51 -7.71 -4.10 0.42
N PHE A 52 -7.49 -3.03 -0.35
CA PHE A 52 -6.23 -2.30 -0.39
C PHE A 52 -6.27 -1.05 0.47
N ASP A 53 -5.32 -0.90 1.39
CA ASP A 53 -4.95 0.44 1.87
C ASP A 53 -4.10 1.08 0.77
N VAL A 54 -4.58 2.14 0.13
CA VAL A 54 -3.92 2.67 -1.08
C VAL A 54 -2.51 3.16 -0.77
N ASN A 55 -2.31 3.77 0.40
CA ASN A 55 -1.05 4.38 0.77
C ASN A 55 0.02 3.32 0.97
N LYS A 56 1.13 3.45 0.24
CA LYS A 56 2.29 2.53 0.21
C LYS A 56 2.00 1.11 -0.28
N THR A 57 0.78 0.82 -0.75
CA THR A 57 0.43 -0.49 -1.34
C THR A 57 0.06 -0.35 -2.80
N VAL A 58 -0.72 0.67 -3.15
CA VAL A 58 -1.16 0.94 -4.52
C VAL A 58 -0.50 2.21 -5.04
N ILE A 59 -0.35 3.22 -4.18
CA ILE A 59 0.35 4.47 -4.50
C ILE A 59 1.53 4.68 -3.54
N LEU A 60 2.61 5.30 -4.01
CA LEU A 60 3.76 5.62 -3.15
C LEU A 60 3.77 7.06 -2.64
N SER A 61 2.91 7.95 -3.14
CA SER A 61 2.75 9.29 -2.57
C SER A 61 1.72 9.31 -1.42
N ASP A 62 1.83 10.27 -0.52
CA ASP A 62 0.85 10.52 0.56
C ASP A 62 0.59 12.03 0.68
N SER A 63 -0.61 12.46 0.28
CA SER A 63 -1.02 13.87 0.30
C SER A 63 -1.28 14.42 1.70
N ILE A 64 -1.61 13.56 2.66
CA ILE A 64 -1.82 13.95 4.06
C ILE A 64 -0.48 14.30 4.70
N SER A 65 0.51 13.43 4.50
CA SER A 65 1.86 13.62 5.05
C SER A 65 2.78 14.47 4.18
N MET A 66 2.30 14.98 3.03
CA MET A 66 3.08 15.70 2.02
C MET A 66 4.35 14.93 1.62
N LYS A 67 4.20 13.62 1.35
CA LYS A 67 5.31 12.76 0.92
C LYS A 67 5.23 12.49 -0.57
N GLY A 68 6.34 12.73 -1.26
CA GLY A 68 6.52 12.30 -2.64
C GLY A 68 6.86 10.82 -2.75
N VAL A 69 6.99 10.34 -3.99
CA VAL A 69 7.43 8.96 -4.29
C VAL A 69 8.82 8.69 -3.72
N GLU A 70 9.76 9.61 -3.92
CA GLU A 70 11.14 9.49 -3.42
C GLU A 70 11.19 9.36 -1.89
N ASP A 71 10.41 10.18 -1.17
CA ASP A 71 10.30 10.12 0.29
C ASP A 71 9.86 8.73 0.78
N SER A 72 8.86 8.15 0.11
CA SER A 72 8.33 6.84 0.46
C SER A 72 9.29 5.71 0.13
N ILE A 73 10.03 5.81 -0.99
CA ILE A 73 11.07 4.85 -1.32
C ILE A 73 12.20 4.93 -0.29
N ARG A 74 12.68 6.13 0.07
CA ARG A 74 13.69 6.32 1.11
C ARG A 74 13.25 5.73 2.46
N GLU A 75 11.98 5.93 2.81
CA GLU A 75 11.39 5.33 4.02
C GLU A 75 11.34 3.80 3.91
N GLY A 76 10.98 3.21 2.76
CA GLY A 76 11.01 1.77 2.55
C GLY A 76 12.43 1.20 2.65
N ILE A 77 13.40 1.83 2.00
CA ILE A 77 14.82 1.44 2.05
C ILE A 77 15.33 1.44 3.50
N SER A 78 14.93 2.41 4.33
CA SER A 78 15.32 2.45 5.74
C SER A 78 14.87 1.24 6.56
N GLU A 79 13.89 0.47 6.08
CA GLU A 79 13.39 -0.75 6.72
C GLU A 79 14.13 -2.01 6.27
N LEU A 80 14.88 -1.94 5.15
CA LEU A 80 15.55 -3.07 4.54
C LEU A 80 17.00 -3.24 4.99
N TYR A 81 17.62 -2.21 5.54
CA TYR A 81 19.02 -2.25 5.98
C TYR A 81 19.12 -2.44 7.48
N TRP A 82 19.90 -3.43 7.88
CA TRP A 82 20.02 -3.91 9.27
C TRP A 82 21.39 -3.59 9.86
N GLY A 83 21.39 -3.30 11.16
CA GLY A 83 22.60 -2.95 11.88
C GLY A 83 22.48 -3.29 13.35
N GLU A 84 23.61 -3.26 14.02
CA GLU A 84 23.73 -3.47 15.45
C GLU A 84 23.78 -2.15 16.19
N LEU A 85 23.02 -2.05 17.26
CA LEU A 85 23.12 -0.93 18.16
C LEU A 85 24.36 -1.08 19.04
N ARG A 86 25.24 -0.08 19.00
CA ARG A 86 26.33 0.05 19.96
C ARG A 86 26.09 1.24 20.85
N THR A 87 26.27 1.05 22.15
CA THR A 87 26.22 2.14 23.12
C THR A 87 27.61 2.29 23.72
N ALA A 88 28.24 3.43 23.45
CA ALA A 88 29.52 3.82 24.04
C ALA A 88 29.41 5.29 24.47
N ASP A 89 29.93 5.61 25.66
CA ASP A 89 29.99 6.99 26.18
C ASP A 89 28.66 7.75 26.12
N SER A 90 27.56 7.08 26.46
CA SER A 90 26.18 7.61 26.39
C SER A 90 25.67 7.95 24.97
N LYS A 91 26.45 7.69 23.92
CA LYS A 91 26.01 7.76 22.52
C LYS A 91 25.59 6.38 22.04
N THR A 92 24.40 6.29 21.46
CA THR A 92 23.96 5.08 20.75
C THR A 92 24.18 5.27 19.27
N THR A 93 24.97 4.40 18.65
CA THR A 93 25.25 4.36 17.21
C THR A 93 24.67 3.09 16.60
N TRP A 94 24.54 3.11 15.28
CA TRP A 94 24.08 1.99 14.48
C TRP A 94 25.19 1.59 13.52
N GLU A 95 25.65 0.34 13.63
CA GLU A 95 26.68 -0.21 12.76
C GLU A 95 26.05 -1.21 11.79
N TRP A 96 26.19 -0.95 10.49
CA TRP A 96 25.67 -1.84 9.45
C TRP A 96 26.28 -3.25 9.56
N VAL A 97 25.44 -4.28 9.48
CA VAL A 97 25.90 -5.69 9.52
C VAL A 97 26.60 -6.15 8.23
N GLY A 98 26.65 -5.30 7.19
CA GLY A 98 27.27 -5.63 5.91
C GLY A 98 26.43 -6.52 5.00
N THR A 99 25.15 -6.75 5.34
CA THR A 99 24.22 -7.50 4.47
C THR A 99 23.45 -6.55 3.55
N GLY A 100 23.10 -7.05 2.36
CA GLY A 100 22.20 -6.35 1.44
C GLY A 100 20.78 -6.14 1.99
N PRO A 101 19.90 -5.49 1.21
CA PRO A 101 18.53 -5.18 1.63
C PRO A 101 17.74 -6.46 1.92
N SER A 102 17.09 -6.52 3.08
CA SER A 102 16.30 -7.67 3.53
C SER A 102 15.09 -7.22 4.35
N ILE A 103 13.94 -7.86 4.11
CA ILE A 103 12.74 -7.67 4.92
C ILE A 103 12.91 -8.33 6.30
N GLU A 104 13.58 -9.47 6.33
CA GLU A 104 13.81 -10.26 7.55
C GLU A 104 15.15 -9.85 8.18
N PRO A 105 15.25 -9.84 9.52
CA PRO A 105 16.50 -9.57 10.20
C PRO A 105 17.58 -10.60 9.81
N PRO A 106 18.83 -10.18 9.63
CA PRO A 106 19.93 -11.10 9.38
C PRO A 106 20.13 -12.02 10.59
N ALA A 107 20.51 -13.27 10.33
CA ALA A 107 20.97 -14.16 11.39
C ALA A 107 22.29 -13.61 11.95
N LEU A 108 22.30 -13.19 13.21
CA LEU A 108 23.53 -12.73 13.87
C LEU A 108 24.46 -13.95 14.05
N SER A 109 25.55 -14.01 13.29
CA SER A 109 26.58 -15.03 13.44
C SER A 109 27.88 -14.42 13.99
N GLY A 110 28.51 -15.04 14.99
CA GLY A 110 29.83 -14.65 15.50
C GLY A 110 29.81 -13.66 16.67
N LYS A 111 30.76 -12.69 16.69
CA LYS A 111 30.95 -11.71 17.79
C LYS A 111 29.69 -10.86 18.09
N SER A 112 28.77 -10.79 17.15
CA SER A 112 27.45 -10.14 17.24
C SER A 112 26.42 -10.89 18.08
N ALA A 113 26.65 -12.16 18.38
CA ALA A 113 25.85 -12.93 19.34
C ALA A 113 26.27 -12.67 20.80
N ALA A 114 27.17 -11.71 21.04
CA ALA A 114 27.48 -11.26 22.39
C ALA A 114 26.18 -10.85 23.09
N ALA A 115 25.94 -11.44 24.26
CA ALA A 115 24.71 -11.27 25.04
C ALA A 115 24.45 -9.77 25.29
N GLY A 116 23.57 -9.17 24.48
CA GLY A 116 23.19 -7.75 24.59
C GLY A 116 23.18 -6.95 23.29
N SER A 117 23.78 -7.43 22.18
CA SER A 117 23.71 -6.71 20.90
C SER A 117 22.30 -6.77 20.32
N LYS A 118 21.65 -5.61 20.16
CA LYS A 118 20.31 -5.50 19.58
C LYS A 118 20.43 -5.17 18.10
N CYS A 119 20.04 -6.11 17.25
CA CYS A 119 19.89 -5.87 15.82
C CYS A 119 18.59 -5.12 15.54
N CYS A 120 18.66 -4.10 14.68
CA CYS A 120 17.49 -3.36 14.22
C CYS A 120 17.75 -2.73 12.85
N ASN A 121 16.68 -2.43 12.11
CA ASN A 121 16.81 -1.68 10.87
C ASN A 121 17.04 -0.17 11.13
N TYR A 122 17.51 0.56 10.12
CA TYR A 122 17.82 1.99 10.26
C TYR A 122 16.61 2.79 10.75
N ARG A 123 15.40 2.47 10.28
CA ARG A 123 14.16 3.11 10.75
C ARG A 123 13.94 2.94 12.26
N GLN A 124 14.15 1.73 12.77
CA GLN A 124 14.02 1.40 14.19
C GLN A 124 15.10 2.08 15.03
N TYR A 125 16.31 2.19 14.50
CA TYR A 125 17.40 2.96 15.13
C TYR A 125 17.02 4.44 15.29
N VAL A 126 16.58 5.10 14.22
CA VAL A 126 16.15 6.52 14.26
C VAL A 126 15.03 6.70 15.30
N LYS A 127 14.06 5.78 15.36
CA LYS A 127 12.99 5.80 16.39
C LYS A 127 13.51 5.67 17.82
N THR A 128 14.61 4.95 18.01
CA THR A 128 15.20 4.72 19.33
C THR A 128 15.90 5.96 19.84
N VAL A 129 16.72 6.60 19.00
CA VAL A 129 17.59 7.71 19.39
C VAL A 129 16.93 9.09 19.25
N ILE A 130 15.92 9.25 18.39
CA ILE A 130 15.25 10.53 18.15
C ILE A 130 13.84 10.53 18.76
N LYS A 131 13.61 11.41 19.73
CA LYS A 131 12.32 11.54 20.43
C LYS A 131 11.31 12.39 19.69
N ASP A 132 11.76 13.40 18.96
CA ASP A 132 10.85 14.23 18.16
C ASP A 132 10.32 13.49 16.93
N SER A 133 9.04 13.68 16.61
CA SER A 133 8.38 12.96 15.53
C SER A 133 8.67 13.52 14.15
N ALA A 134 8.87 14.84 14.03
CA ALA A 134 9.21 15.47 12.77
C ALA A 134 10.66 15.14 12.38
N ASP A 135 11.59 15.22 13.34
CA ASP A 135 12.99 14.88 13.15
C ASP A 135 13.15 13.41 12.76
N ARG A 136 12.43 12.49 13.41
CA ARG A 136 12.39 11.08 12.99
C ARG A 136 12.01 10.92 11.52
N LYS A 137 10.95 11.61 11.09
CA LYS A 137 10.48 11.53 9.69
C LYS A 137 11.52 12.05 8.72
N LYS A 138 12.23 13.13 9.06
CA LYS A 138 13.33 13.68 8.27
C LYS A 138 14.50 12.70 8.20
N LEU A 139 15.03 12.28 9.35
CA LEU A 139 16.26 11.48 9.46
C LEU A 139 16.13 10.06 8.89
N VAL A 140 14.91 9.49 8.89
CA VAL A 140 14.59 8.24 8.19
C VAL A 140 14.78 8.36 6.68
N ARG A 141 14.63 9.57 6.10
CA ARG A 141 14.70 9.78 4.65
C ARG A 141 16.06 10.30 4.19
N THR A 142 16.69 11.16 4.99
CA THR A 142 17.99 11.75 4.64
C THR A 142 19.16 10.85 5.01
N TRP A 143 18.93 9.89 5.90
CA TRP A 143 19.94 8.96 6.41
C TRP A 143 21.14 9.65 7.08
N GLU A 144 20.95 10.89 7.56
CA GLU A 144 21.99 11.75 8.18
C GLU A 144 22.65 11.16 9.44
N LEU A 145 22.04 10.15 10.08
CA LEU A 145 22.62 9.50 11.27
C LEU A 145 23.57 8.34 10.94
N LEU A 146 23.79 8.05 9.65
CA LEU A 146 24.75 7.04 9.22
C LEU A 146 26.17 7.63 9.26
N ASP A 147 26.98 7.15 10.19
CA ASP A 147 28.40 7.50 10.27
C ASP A 147 29.25 6.71 9.24
N ASN A 148 28.65 5.72 8.55
CA ASN A 148 29.32 4.78 7.65
C ASN A 148 28.99 5.10 6.17
N LEU A 149 29.98 5.57 5.41
CA LEU A 149 29.82 5.93 3.99
C LEU A 149 29.41 4.74 3.08
N PRO A 150 29.97 3.53 3.21
CA PRO A 150 29.54 2.37 2.42
C PRO A 150 28.04 2.08 2.42
N VAL A 151 27.39 2.03 3.59
CA VAL A 151 25.95 1.70 3.67
C VAL A 151 25.09 2.83 3.10
N GLN A 152 25.49 4.09 3.32
CA GLN A 152 24.80 5.24 2.73
C GLN A 152 24.88 5.19 1.20
N GLY A 153 26.03 4.82 0.63
CA GLY A 153 26.21 4.61 -0.81
C GLY A 153 25.33 3.50 -1.36
N GLU A 154 25.24 2.36 -0.67
CA GLU A 154 24.41 1.23 -1.10
C GLU A 154 22.90 1.53 -1.01
N MET A 155 22.47 2.22 0.04
CA MET A 155 21.09 2.74 0.14
C MET A 155 20.79 3.77 -0.95
N GLY A 156 21.74 4.65 -1.28
CA GLY A 156 21.64 5.63 -2.36
C GLY A 156 21.50 4.98 -3.73
N ARG A 157 22.33 3.97 -4.02
CA ARG A 157 22.25 3.18 -5.26
C ARG A 157 20.90 2.49 -5.41
N LEU A 158 20.37 1.92 -4.32
CA LEU A 158 19.05 1.29 -4.35
C LEU A 158 17.93 2.31 -4.61
N LEU A 159 18.05 3.52 -4.06
CA LEU A 159 17.12 4.61 -4.35
C LEU A 159 17.16 5.01 -5.82
N GLU A 160 18.34 5.19 -6.41
CA GLU A 160 18.49 5.54 -7.82
C GLU A 160 17.81 4.51 -8.72
N VAL A 161 18.08 3.23 -8.51
CA VAL A 161 17.46 2.12 -9.27
C VAL A 161 15.94 2.10 -9.08
N ALA A 162 15.46 2.30 -7.85
CA ALA A 162 14.02 2.32 -7.57
C ALA A 162 13.33 3.53 -8.20
N MET A 163 13.97 4.71 -8.20
CA MET A 163 13.46 5.91 -8.85
C MET A 163 13.41 5.75 -10.36
N GLU A 164 14.48 5.25 -10.99
CA GLU A 164 14.53 4.98 -12.43
C GLU A 164 13.38 4.07 -12.88
N ARG A 165 13.09 3.01 -12.11
CA ARG A 165 11.97 2.10 -12.37
C ARG A 165 10.60 2.72 -12.17
N MET A 166 10.52 3.75 -11.32
CA MET A 166 9.30 4.50 -11.08
C MET A 166 9.09 5.63 -12.07
N GLU A 167 10.09 6.00 -12.88
CA GLU A 167 9.95 7.06 -13.87
C GLU A 167 9.10 6.63 -15.06
N LEU A 168 8.22 7.53 -15.49
CA LEU A 168 7.48 7.39 -16.73
C LEU A 168 8.41 7.70 -17.91
N GLN A 169 8.23 6.99 -19.02
CA GLN A 169 8.99 7.25 -20.24
C GLN A 169 8.84 8.73 -20.64
N PRO A 170 9.91 9.43 -21.08
CA PRO A 170 9.87 10.87 -21.35
C PRO A 170 8.74 11.32 -22.28
N GLY A 171 8.38 10.50 -23.28
CA GLY A 171 7.28 10.81 -24.21
C GLY A 171 5.88 10.78 -23.58
N LEU A 172 5.71 10.17 -22.40
CA LEU A 172 4.44 10.03 -21.70
C LEU A 172 4.25 11.04 -20.56
N GLN A 173 5.32 11.67 -20.07
CA GLN A 173 5.25 12.54 -18.89
C GLN A 173 4.29 13.72 -19.08
N ASP A 174 4.17 14.23 -20.32
CA ASP A 174 3.41 15.43 -20.65
C ASP A 174 2.42 15.28 -21.80
N CYS A 175 2.21 14.06 -22.31
CA CYS A 175 1.33 13.85 -23.45
C CYS A 175 -0.14 14.08 -23.09
N LYS A 176 -0.95 14.39 -24.10
CA LYS A 176 -2.39 14.67 -23.93
C LYS A 176 -3.12 13.49 -23.30
N ASP A 177 -2.77 12.27 -23.71
CA ASP A 177 -3.43 11.05 -23.23
C ASP A 177 -3.08 10.77 -21.77
N ALA A 178 -1.83 11.00 -21.36
CA ALA A 178 -1.41 10.89 -19.97
C ALA A 178 -2.13 11.91 -19.07
N LYS A 179 -2.29 13.15 -19.55
CA LYS A 179 -3.05 14.19 -18.84
C LYS A 179 -4.53 13.81 -18.70
N ALA A 180 -5.15 13.29 -19.78
CA ALA A 180 -6.54 12.84 -19.79
C ALA A 180 -6.78 11.59 -18.93
N ALA A 181 -5.77 10.72 -18.79
CA ALA A 181 -5.82 9.54 -17.93
C ALA A 181 -5.41 9.82 -16.48
N GLY A 182 -5.01 11.05 -16.13
CA GLY A 182 -4.56 11.39 -14.78
C GLY A 182 -3.21 10.77 -14.40
N VAL A 183 -2.41 10.36 -15.40
CA VAL A 183 -1.09 9.72 -15.23
C VAL A 183 0.06 10.61 -15.67
N ALA A 184 -0.21 11.87 -16.03
CA ALA A 184 0.83 12.85 -16.31
C ALA A 184 1.67 13.12 -15.06
N GLY A 185 2.96 13.40 -15.28
CA GLY A 185 3.95 13.55 -14.23
C GLY A 185 5.24 12.81 -14.55
N ARG A 186 6.19 12.86 -13.62
CA ARG A 186 7.50 12.21 -13.79
C ARG A 186 7.48 10.72 -13.44
N THR A 187 6.62 10.31 -12.51
CA THR A 187 6.61 8.95 -11.96
C THR A 187 5.22 8.32 -12.04
N TYR A 188 5.14 6.99 -11.98
CA TYR A 188 3.86 6.29 -11.83
C TYR A 188 3.09 6.78 -10.60
N ASN A 189 1.78 6.97 -10.76
CA ASN A 189 0.87 7.31 -9.67
C ASN A 189 0.45 6.04 -8.92
N MET A 190 -0.05 5.03 -9.64
CA MET A 190 -0.31 3.67 -9.14
C MET A 190 0.80 2.69 -9.53
N LEU A 191 1.10 1.74 -8.64
CA LEU A 191 2.13 0.72 -8.87
C LEU A 191 1.76 -0.21 -10.04
N PRO A 192 2.66 -0.46 -11.01
CA PRO A 192 2.40 -1.35 -12.14
C PRO A 192 1.93 -2.75 -11.73
N SER A 193 2.48 -3.28 -10.63
CA SER A 193 2.14 -4.61 -10.11
C SER A 193 0.66 -4.79 -9.79
N PHE A 194 -0.03 -3.70 -9.42
CA PHE A 194 -1.46 -3.74 -9.14
C PHE A 194 -2.29 -3.98 -10.43
N PHE A 195 -1.95 -3.32 -11.54
CA PHE A 195 -2.63 -3.54 -12.83
C PHE A 195 -2.40 -4.97 -13.34
N HIS A 196 -1.17 -5.48 -13.22
CA HIS A 196 -0.87 -6.86 -13.57
C HIS A 196 -1.66 -7.87 -12.72
N LEU A 197 -1.82 -7.62 -11.42
CA LEU A 197 -2.62 -8.47 -10.53
C LEU A 197 -4.08 -8.55 -11.00
N VAL A 198 -4.74 -7.41 -11.22
CA VAL A 198 -6.16 -7.41 -11.60
C VAL A 198 -6.39 -7.98 -13.00
N ALA A 199 -5.47 -7.72 -13.94
CA ALA A 199 -5.53 -8.29 -15.28
C ALA A 199 -5.40 -9.81 -15.22
N ALA A 200 -4.45 -10.34 -14.42
CA ALA A 200 -4.29 -11.77 -14.23
C ALA A 200 -5.53 -12.42 -13.58
N LEU A 201 -6.15 -11.77 -12.59
CA LEU A 201 -7.39 -12.25 -11.98
C LEU A 201 -8.53 -12.32 -13.01
N GLN A 202 -8.70 -11.29 -13.84
CA GLN A 202 -9.72 -11.30 -14.88
C GLN A 202 -9.44 -12.37 -15.96
N LEU A 203 -8.20 -12.46 -16.44
CA LEU A 203 -7.79 -13.45 -17.45
C LEU A 203 -7.97 -14.90 -16.96
N SER A 204 -7.83 -15.13 -15.65
CA SER A 204 -8.07 -16.44 -15.04
C SER A 204 -9.55 -16.76 -14.82
N GLY A 205 -10.47 -15.85 -15.17
CA GLY A 205 -11.91 -16.02 -14.94
C GLY A 205 -12.31 -15.99 -13.47
N ARG A 206 -11.45 -15.48 -12.59
CA ARG A 206 -11.73 -15.44 -11.14
C ARG A 206 -12.80 -14.39 -10.86
N SER A 207 -13.80 -14.74 -10.06
CA SER A 207 -14.74 -13.76 -9.51
C SER A 207 -14.05 -12.95 -8.40
N PHE A 208 -13.93 -11.63 -8.59
CA PHE A 208 -13.33 -10.74 -7.60
C PHE A 208 -13.90 -9.31 -7.60
N ALA A 209 -13.79 -8.65 -6.44
CA ALA A 209 -14.03 -7.24 -6.23
C ALA A 209 -12.78 -6.57 -5.63
N VAL A 210 -12.56 -5.29 -5.95
CA VAL A 210 -11.47 -4.48 -5.40
C VAL A 210 -12.08 -3.35 -4.59
N LEU A 211 -11.66 -3.21 -3.34
CA LEU A 211 -11.98 -2.09 -2.47
C LEU A 211 -10.71 -1.29 -2.18
N PHE A 212 -10.66 -0.07 -2.71
CA PHE A 212 -9.64 0.90 -2.36
C PHE A 212 -10.04 1.65 -1.09
N ARG A 213 -9.17 1.60 -0.08
CA ARG A 213 -9.30 2.35 1.17
C ARG A 213 -8.23 3.44 1.15
N SER A 214 -8.66 4.69 1.15
CA SER A 214 -7.78 5.85 1.23
C SER A 214 -8.14 6.70 2.42
N PHE A 215 -7.13 7.40 2.93
CA PHE A 215 -7.33 8.58 3.75
C PHE A 215 -7.04 9.79 2.88
N GLY A 216 -7.84 10.86 3.01
CA GLY A 216 -7.58 12.11 2.29
C GLY A 216 -7.85 12.09 0.79
N ALA A 217 -7.30 13.06 0.07
CA ALA A 217 -7.60 13.36 -1.33
C ALA A 217 -6.96 12.43 -2.36
N ASP A 218 -6.19 11.41 -1.94
CA ASP A 218 -5.53 10.50 -2.88
C ASP A 218 -6.53 9.57 -3.61
N HIS A 219 -7.77 9.44 -3.13
CA HIS A 219 -8.82 8.67 -3.80
C HIS A 219 -9.15 9.20 -5.21
N GLU A 220 -9.06 10.51 -5.46
CA GLU A 220 -9.34 11.07 -6.78
C GLU A 220 -8.26 10.65 -7.80
N LYS A 221 -6.99 10.63 -7.39
CA LYS A 221 -5.91 10.15 -8.25
C LYS A 221 -6.10 8.68 -8.61
N VAL A 222 -6.36 7.86 -7.60
CA VAL A 222 -6.62 6.42 -7.77
C VAL A 222 -7.84 6.20 -8.66
N LYS A 223 -8.94 6.92 -8.43
CA LYS A 223 -10.16 6.85 -9.24
C LYS A 223 -9.90 7.21 -10.70
N ASN A 224 -9.21 8.32 -10.96
CA ASN A 224 -8.96 8.78 -12.33
C ASN A 224 -8.10 7.80 -13.12
N GLU A 225 -6.99 7.32 -12.53
CA GLU A 225 -6.09 6.38 -13.19
C GLU A 225 -6.72 4.99 -13.34
N TRP A 226 -7.41 4.49 -12.31
CA TRP A 226 -8.13 3.22 -12.35
C TRP A 226 -9.26 3.21 -13.40
N ASN A 227 -10.06 4.27 -13.45
CA ASN A 227 -11.13 4.37 -14.44
C ASN A 227 -10.57 4.51 -15.85
N ALA A 228 -9.46 5.25 -16.03
CA ALA A 228 -8.78 5.29 -17.32
C ALA A 228 -8.30 3.90 -17.77
N PHE A 229 -7.83 3.06 -16.85
CA PHE A 229 -7.49 1.67 -17.14
C PHE A 229 -8.71 0.85 -17.53
N CYS A 230 -9.81 0.92 -16.76
CA CYS A 230 -11.05 0.21 -17.06
C CYS A 230 -11.65 0.62 -18.42
N GLU A 231 -11.51 1.89 -18.82
CA GLU A 231 -12.04 2.43 -20.07
C GLU A 231 -11.08 2.27 -21.26
N LEU A 232 -10.01 1.48 -21.12
CA LEU A 232 -8.94 1.31 -22.13
C LEU A 232 -8.22 2.61 -22.54
N ARG A 233 -8.36 3.70 -21.78
CA ARG A 233 -7.70 5.00 -22.02
C ARG A 233 -6.32 5.12 -21.37
N HIS A 234 -5.91 4.16 -20.55
CA HIS A 234 -4.63 4.22 -19.84
C HIS A 234 -3.43 3.96 -20.77
N PRO A 235 -2.51 4.92 -20.95
CA PRO A 235 -1.49 4.85 -22.01
C PRO A 235 -0.50 3.68 -21.87
N LEU A 236 -0.28 3.18 -20.65
CA LEU A 236 0.69 2.10 -20.37
C LEU A 236 0.08 0.72 -20.15
N PHE A 237 -1.11 0.65 -19.56
CA PHE A 237 -1.65 -0.60 -19.02
C PHE A 237 -2.89 -1.11 -19.75
N SER A 238 -3.55 -0.31 -20.60
CA SER A 238 -4.73 -0.79 -21.36
C SER A 238 -4.47 -2.09 -22.13
N ARG A 239 -3.26 -2.26 -22.68
CA ARG A 239 -2.83 -3.50 -23.36
C ARG A 239 -3.00 -4.77 -22.53
N LEU A 240 -2.99 -4.68 -21.20
CA LEU A 240 -3.17 -5.83 -20.31
C LEU A 240 -4.59 -6.41 -20.37
N ILE A 241 -5.55 -5.60 -20.83
CA ILE A 241 -6.97 -5.96 -20.85
C ILE A 241 -7.61 -5.75 -22.23
N GLU A 242 -6.85 -5.31 -23.23
CA GLU A 242 -7.33 -4.97 -24.58
C GLU A 242 -8.05 -6.15 -25.27
N GLU A 243 -7.51 -7.37 -25.17
CA GLU A 243 -8.15 -8.59 -25.71
C GLU A 243 -9.48 -8.92 -25.02
N MET A 244 -9.67 -8.49 -23.77
CA MET A 244 -10.89 -8.72 -23.02
C MET A 244 -11.95 -7.65 -23.31
N GLY A 245 -11.56 -6.48 -23.80
CA GLY A 245 -12.45 -5.32 -23.92
C GLY A 245 -12.50 -4.45 -22.66
N PRO A 246 -13.20 -3.30 -22.73
CA PRO A 246 -13.27 -2.35 -21.63
C PRO A 246 -14.09 -2.90 -20.45
N TRP A 247 -13.68 -2.54 -19.24
CA TRP A 247 -14.35 -2.89 -17.98
C TRP A 247 -15.22 -1.73 -17.49
N ASP A 248 -15.92 -1.08 -18.40
CA ASP A 248 -16.71 0.14 -18.17
C ASP A 248 -18.23 -0.12 -18.26
N GLY A 249 -18.64 -1.38 -18.32
CA GLY A 249 -20.03 -1.80 -18.40
C GLY A 249 -20.66 -1.69 -19.80
N THR A 250 -19.88 -1.39 -20.84
CA THR A 250 -20.38 -1.41 -22.22
C THR A 250 -20.71 -2.82 -22.71
N ASP A 251 -19.94 -3.82 -22.28
CA ASP A 251 -20.22 -5.24 -22.52
C ASP A 251 -20.89 -5.88 -21.28
N PRO A 252 -22.13 -6.39 -21.37
CA PRO A 252 -22.82 -7.03 -20.24
C PRO A 252 -22.15 -8.34 -19.77
N ALA A 253 -21.27 -8.94 -20.57
CA ALA A 253 -20.49 -10.11 -20.17
C ALA A 253 -19.31 -9.75 -19.25
N ILE A 254 -18.94 -8.47 -19.19
CA ILE A 254 -17.79 -7.98 -18.44
C ILE A 254 -18.28 -7.05 -17.33
N PRO A 255 -17.94 -7.32 -16.05
CA PRO A 255 -18.33 -6.43 -14.97
C PRO A 255 -17.78 -5.01 -15.17
N ASP A 256 -18.62 -3.99 -14.96
CA ASP A 256 -18.13 -2.62 -14.80
C ASP A 256 -17.30 -2.55 -13.52
N ARG A 257 -16.02 -2.23 -13.66
CA ARG A 257 -15.06 -2.17 -12.56
C ARG A 257 -14.69 -0.75 -12.19
N ARG A 258 -15.27 0.26 -12.83
CA ARG A 258 -14.98 1.66 -12.52
C ARG A 258 -15.44 2.03 -11.11
N ILE A 259 -14.74 3.00 -10.54
CA ILE A 259 -15.14 3.65 -9.28
C ILE A 259 -16.12 4.76 -9.64
N HIS A 260 -17.40 4.52 -9.37
CA HIS A 260 -18.48 5.50 -9.54
C HIS A 260 -18.54 6.44 -8.34
N SER A 261 -18.63 5.85 -7.15
CA SER A 261 -18.83 6.55 -5.88
C SER A 261 -17.69 6.27 -4.90
N VAL A 262 -17.49 7.20 -3.96
CA VAL A 262 -16.62 7.03 -2.79
C VAL A 262 -17.51 6.95 -1.56
N HIS A 263 -17.21 6.01 -0.68
CA HIS A 263 -18.03 5.68 0.48
C HIS A 263 -17.24 5.83 1.78
N THR A 264 -17.95 5.99 2.90
CA THR A 264 -17.30 6.03 4.23
C THR A 264 -17.20 4.62 4.81
N LEU A 265 -15.99 4.26 5.24
CA LEU A 265 -15.72 3.04 5.97
C LEU A 265 -15.55 3.35 7.47
N TYR A 266 -16.46 2.83 8.28
CA TYR A 266 -16.38 2.89 9.73
C TYR A 266 -15.70 1.65 10.31
N ARG A 267 -15.27 1.74 11.56
CA ARG A 267 -14.91 0.58 12.37
C ARG A 267 -15.80 0.52 13.60
N ASP A 268 -16.39 -0.64 13.82
CA ASP A 268 -16.96 -1.00 15.11
C ASP A 268 -16.07 -2.05 15.81
N HIS A 269 -16.49 -2.50 16.98
CA HIS A 269 -15.80 -3.54 17.75
C HIS A 269 -15.87 -4.95 17.11
N GLU A 270 -16.78 -5.19 16.18
CA GLU A 270 -16.98 -6.45 15.47
C GLU A 270 -16.19 -6.48 14.14
N GLY A 271 -15.85 -5.31 13.57
CA GLY A 271 -15.06 -5.20 12.35
C GLY A 271 -15.25 -3.90 11.57
N PRO A 272 -14.76 -3.86 10.31
CA PRO A 272 -15.03 -2.76 9.40
C PRO A 272 -16.50 -2.77 8.93
N MET A 273 -17.15 -1.61 8.97
CA MET A 273 -18.51 -1.39 8.49
C MET A 273 -18.49 -0.44 7.29
N LEU A 274 -18.82 -0.94 6.11
CA LEU A 274 -18.91 -0.12 4.90
C LEU A 274 -20.30 0.51 4.80
N ILE A 275 -20.35 1.82 4.68
CA ILE A 275 -21.60 2.55 4.52
C ILE A 275 -21.60 3.23 3.16
N LEU A 276 -22.38 2.64 2.27
CA LEU A 276 -22.51 3.09 0.89
C LEU A 276 -23.19 4.46 0.82
N ASP A 277 -22.75 5.24 -0.16
CA ASP A 277 -23.21 6.60 -0.51
C ASP A 277 -23.29 7.62 0.63
N CYS A 278 -22.64 7.34 1.75
CA CYS A 278 -22.57 8.24 2.88
C CYS A 278 -21.16 8.81 2.98
N PHE A 279 -21.04 10.14 2.80
CA PHE A 279 -19.84 10.89 3.19
C PHE A 279 -20.22 11.71 4.42
N THR A 280 -19.85 11.20 5.58
CA THR A 280 -20.42 11.62 6.87
C THR A 280 -19.48 12.51 7.67
N ASN A 281 -18.17 12.32 7.50
CA ASN A 281 -17.18 13.11 8.21
C ASN A 281 -16.78 14.36 7.39
N GLY A 282 -16.76 15.52 8.05
CA GLY A 282 -16.27 16.78 7.49
C GLY A 282 -17.36 17.73 6.96
N PRO A 283 -17.05 19.04 6.89
CA PRO A 283 -18.00 20.10 6.50
C PRO A 283 -18.54 19.90 5.08
N LYS A 284 -19.71 20.48 4.79
CA LYS A 284 -20.30 20.47 3.43
C LYS A 284 -19.41 21.16 2.40
N GLU A 285 -18.64 22.17 2.83
CA GLU A 285 -17.96 23.11 1.93
C GLU A 285 -16.44 23.00 1.93
N ALA A 286 -15.83 22.13 2.74
CA ALA A 286 -14.37 21.96 2.75
C ALA A 286 -13.96 20.50 2.60
N SER A 287 -12.80 20.27 1.97
CA SER A 287 -12.29 18.91 1.76
C SER A 287 -11.97 18.24 3.09
N TRP A 288 -12.15 16.91 3.13
CA TRP A 288 -11.84 16.11 4.31
C TRP A 288 -10.41 16.36 4.82
N ASP A 289 -9.43 16.49 3.92
CA ASP A 289 -8.03 16.78 4.28
C ASP A 289 -7.84 18.12 4.96
N SER A 290 -8.46 19.17 4.42
CA SER A 290 -8.36 20.51 5.00
C SER A 290 -8.95 20.54 6.42
N TRP A 291 -9.97 19.72 6.65
CA TRP A 291 -10.62 19.55 7.94
C TRP A 291 -9.79 18.69 8.89
N ALA A 292 -9.31 17.53 8.45
CA ALA A 292 -8.51 16.60 9.25
C ALA A 292 -7.16 17.18 9.67
N LYS A 293 -6.59 18.09 8.89
CA LYS A 293 -5.32 18.78 9.18
C LYS A 293 -5.46 19.94 10.17
N LYS A 294 -6.67 20.38 10.53
CA LYS A 294 -6.87 21.45 11.53
C LYS A 294 -6.39 20.96 12.89
N LYS A 295 -5.27 21.51 13.36
CA LYS A 295 -4.84 21.32 14.74
C LYS A 295 -5.91 21.91 15.67
N PRO A 296 -6.26 21.24 16.78
CA PRO A 296 -7.12 21.87 17.79
C PRO A 296 -6.49 23.19 18.23
N ALA A 297 -7.32 24.22 18.37
CA ALA A 297 -6.89 25.47 18.98
C ALA A 297 -6.45 25.17 20.44
N PRO A 298 -5.45 25.88 20.98
CA PRO A 298 -4.96 25.64 22.34
C PRO A 298 -6.05 25.70 23.43
N GLU A 299 -7.11 26.47 23.16
CA GLU A 299 -8.26 26.66 24.06
C GLU A 299 -9.60 26.22 23.43
N GLY A 300 -9.55 25.50 22.30
CA GLY A 300 -10.74 25.01 21.60
C GLY A 300 -11.06 23.54 21.92
N PRO A 301 -12.28 23.07 21.58
CA PRO A 301 -12.61 21.66 21.74
C PRO A 301 -11.61 20.75 20.99
N PRO A 302 -11.27 19.57 21.55
CA PRO A 302 -10.23 18.70 21.00
C PRO A 302 -10.67 18.03 19.70
N GLN A 303 -9.94 18.32 18.61
CA GLN A 303 -10.18 17.85 17.23
C GLN A 303 -11.58 18.22 16.70
N PRO A 304 -11.82 18.16 15.38
CA PRO A 304 -13.17 18.35 14.91
C PRO A 304 -14.03 17.14 15.29
N GLN A 305 -14.71 17.23 16.44
CA GLN A 305 -15.70 16.25 16.88
C GLN A 305 -16.99 16.30 16.08
N ASP A 306 -17.22 17.41 15.36
CA ASP A 306 -18.47 17.62 14.66
C ASP A 306 -18.51 16.76 13.39
N ASP A 307 -19.13 15.61 13.54
CA ASP A 307 -19.79 14.91 12.47
C ASP A 307 -20.92 15.80 11.94
N THR A 308 -20.56 16.80 11.12
CA THR A 308 -21.49 17.83 10.64
C THR A 308 -22.62 17.27 9.77
N ARG A 309 -22.59 15.97 9.47
CA ARG A 309 -23.59 15.26 8.66
C ARG A 309 -24.23 14.10 9.42
N GLN A 310 -24.01 14.02 10.74
CA GLN A 310 -24.62 13.07 11.67
C GLN A 310 -24.43 11.60 11.28
N GLY A 311 -23.38 11.22 10.55
CA GLY A 311 -23.22 9.84 10.13
C GLY A 311 -22.99 8.86 11.26
N ARG A 312 -22.14 9.21 12.22
CA ARG A 312 -21.88 8.43 13.43
C ARG A 312 -23.14 8.27 14.26
N GLU A 313 -23.98 9.30 14.32
CA GLU A 313 -25.28 9.25 14.98
C GLU A 313 -26.22 8.30 14.22
N TYR A 314 -26.36 8.45 12.90
CA TYR A 314 -27.10 7.51 12.06
C TYR A 314 -26.65 6.05 12.26
N VAL A 315 -25.34 5.80 12.31
CA VAL A 315 -24.80 4.45 12.51
C VAL A 315 -25.13 3.90 13.90
N LYS A 316 -25.04 4.72 14.94
CA LYS A 316 -25.42 4.32 16.30
C LYS A 316 -26.92 4.11 16.44
N GLU A 317 -27.72 5.02 15.91
CA GLU A 317 -29.16 5.08 16.18
C GLU A 317 -29.97 4.21 15.22
N VAL A 318 -29.62 4.19 13.93
CA VAL A 318 -30.33 3.44 12.90
C VAL A 318 -29.72 2.05 12.75
N LEU A 319 -28.40 1.95 12.59
CA LEU A 319 -27.72 0.66 12.41
C LEU A 319 -27.42 -0.06 13.74
N LYS A 320 -27.71 0.57 14.88
CA LYS A 320 -27.53 0.01 16.24
C LYS A 320 -26.09 -0.44 16.52
N ALA A 321 -25.10 0.20 15.88
CA ALA A 321 -23.70 -0.13 16.10
C ALA A 321 -23.28 0.23 17.53
N LYS A 322 -22.75 -0.75 18.29
CA LYS A 322 -22.39 -0.56 19.70
C LYS A 322 -21.23 0.43 19.90
N THR A 323 -20.33 0.49 18.92
CA THR A 323 -19.22 1.44 18.86
C THR A 323 -19.08 1.94 17.43
N VAL A 324 -18.83 3.24 17.27
CA VAL A 324 -18.54 3.82 15.96
C VAL A 324 -17.30 4.66 16.10
N GLN A 325 -16.16 4.11 15.69
CA GLN A 325 -14.96 4.89 15.46
C GLN A 325 -14.92 5.23 13.97
N GLY A 326 -15.23 6.49 13.67
CA GLY A 326 -14.92 7.07 12.37
C GLY A 326 -13.46 7.53 12.40
N PHE A 327 -12.71 7.16 11.36
CA PHE A 327 -11.50 7.87 11.00
C PHE A 327 -11.87 9.00 10.04
#